data_AF-A0A2I0DVM9-F1
#
_entry.id   AF-A0A2I0DVM9-F1
#
_cell.length_a   1.000
_cell.length_b   1.000
_cell.length_c   1.000
_cell.angle_alpha   90.00
_cell.angle_beta   90.00
_cell.angle_gamma   90.00
#
_symmetry.space_group_name_H-M   'P 1'
#
loop_
_entity.id
_entity.type
_entity.pdbx_description
1 polymer ?
#
loop_
_entity_poly.entity_id
_entity_poly.type
_entity_poly.pdbx_seq_one_letter_code
_entity_poly.pdbx_strand_id
1 'polypeptide(L)'
;MSLVISANKKQALSVKDQLILATLPAKKRVRILKTLGRQERALARKRISSQTSVNGHKFAARADGRKAKMLKKMTRRLEPYVKSANRLELKHQSTQTGRVAAFQQEGGIERYTAKKAKKRNGIPDYQGPCSRRQAKALAREGYKIRKGKGKGYRRATISEIMKNMTLGQAGLVLRMMRGTRQNPSWNIQVSPRPFLGDTTENVQTELAKLLSQTRG
;
A
#
# COMPACT_ATOMS: atom_id res chain seq x y z
N MET A 1 -3.00 1.54 40.64
CA MET A 1 -3.44 2.09 39.34
C MET A 1 -2.23 2.24 38.41
N SER A 2 -1.94 1.23 37.60
CA SER A 2 -0.80 1.24 36.67
C SER A 2 -1.17 1.94 35.36
N LEU A 3 -0.51 3.05 35.06
CA LEU A 3 -0.60 3.71 33.77
C LEU A 3 0.10 2.86 32.70
N VAL A 4 -0.65 1.98 32.03
CA VAL A 4 -0.14 1.27 30.84
C VAL A 4 -0.35 2.18 29.63
N ILE A 5 0.66 3.01 29.34
CA ILE A 5 0.78 3.62 28.02
C ILE A 5 1.31 2.51 27.09
N SER A 6 0.40 1.68 26.59
CA SER A 6 0.70 0.82 25.42
C SER A 6 0.76 1.71 24.18
N ALA A 7 1.77 2.60 24.13
CA ALA A 7 2.39 2.92 22.87
C ALA A 7 3.09 1.62 22.44
N ASN A 8 2.80 1.19 21.22
CA ASN A 8 3.45 0.11 20.48
C ASN A 8 4.83 -0.26 21.07
N LYS A 9 5.16 -1.56 21.21
CA LYS A 9 6.39 -2.12 21.85
C LYS A 9 7.75 -1.49 21.42
N LYS A 10 7.76 -0.50 20.53
CA LYS A 10 8.90 0.25 19.98
C LYS A 10 8.91 1.75 20.35
N GLN A 11 8.03 2.26 21.22
CA GLN A 11 7.94 3.69 21.54
C GLN A 11 7.92 3.95 23.06
N ALA A 12 9.08 3.89 23.72
CA ALA A 12 9.20 4.26 25.14
C ALA A 12 9.29 5.79 25.27
N LEU A 13 8.40 6.42 26.03
CA LEU A 13 8.64 7.78 26.54
C LEU A 13 9.64 7.70 27.70
N SER A 14 10.47 8.74 27.90
CA SER A 14 11.27 8.85 29.13
C SER A 14 10.36 8.81 30.36
N VAL A 15 10.77 8.08 31.40
CA VAL A 15 10.01 7.94 32.67
C VAL A 15 9.69 9.32 33.25
N LYS A 16 10.61 10.28 33.10
CA LYS A 16 10.43 11.67 33.54
C LYS A 16 9.25 12.33 32.82
N ASP A 17 9.18 12.22 31.49
CA ASP A 17 8.10 12.83 30.70
C ASP A 17 6.73 12.22 31.01
N GLN A 18 6.71 10.91 31.29
CA GLN A 18 5.48 10.21 31.70
C GLN A 18 4.96 10.71 33.05
N LEU A 19 5.86 10.89 34.03
CA LEU A 19 5.52 11.44 35.34
C LEU A 19 5.00 12.86 35.21
N ILE A 20 5.68 13.70 34.43
CA ILE A 20 5.26 15.09 34.19
C ILE A 20 3.90 15.14 33.51
N LEU A 21 3.67 14.30 32.49
CA LEU A 21 2.35 14.20 31.87
C LEU A 21 1.31 13.81 32.92
N ALA A 22 1.58 12.81 33.76
CA ALA A 22 0.64 12.30 34.76
C ALA A 22 0.25 13.36 35.81
N THR A 23 1.18 14.25 36.20
CA THR A 23 0.90 15.34 37.16
C THR A 23 0.05 16.47 36.57
N LEU A 24 -0.03 16.59 35.24
CA LEU A 24 -0.83 17.63 34.60
C LEU A 24 -2.34 17.31 34.66
N PRO A 25 -3.21 18.34 34.76
CA PRO A 25 -4.65 18.18 34.61
C PRO A 25 -5.02 17.55 33.26
N ALA A 26 -6.08 16.74 33.24
CA ALA A 26 -6.50 15.99 32.04
C ALA A 26 -6.67 16.88 30.79
N LYS A 27 -7.22 18.09 30.93
CA LYS A 27 -7.37 19.04 29.82
C LYS A 27 -6.03 19.45 29.21
N LYS A 28 -5.00 19.70 30.04
CA LYS A 28 -3.65 20.04 29.59
C LYS A 28 -2.99 18.85 28.89
N ARG A 29 -3.09 17.64 29.45
CA ARG A 29 -2.59 16.41 28.80
C ARG A 29 -3.19 16.20 27.41
N VAL A 30 -4.52 16.30 27.29
CA VAL A 30 -5.21 16.16 26.00
C VAL A 30 -4.74 17.21 25.00
N ARG A 31 -4.54 18.47 25.43
CA ARG A 31 -4.04 19.53 24.56
C ARG A 31 -2.65 19.20 24.02
N ILE A 32 -1.71 18.82 24.89
CA ILE A 32 -0.33 18.44 24.53
C ILE A 32 -0.35 17.26 23.55
N LEU A 33 -1.06 16.18 23.87
CA LEU A 33 -1.15 15.00 23.02
C LEU A 33 -1.79 15.31 21.66
N LYS A 34 -2.81 16.17 21.61
CA LYS A 34 -3.38 16.61 20.32
C LYS A 34 -2.39 17.46 19.52
N THR A 35 -1.57 18.28 20.17
CA THR A 35 -0.52 19.06 19.48
C THR A 35 0.54 18.14 18.88
N LEU A 36 1.04 17.18 19.66
CA LEU A 36 1.97 16.16 19.18
C LEU A 36 1.38 15.40 17.99
N GLY A 37 0.13 14.94 18.08
CA GLY A 37 -0.52 14.26 16.96
C GLY A 37 -0.72 15.13 15.71
N ARG A 38 -0.86 16.45 15.85
CA ARG A 38 -0.88 17.38 14.71
C ARG A 38 0.50 17.52 14.07
N GLN A 39 1.58 17.55 14.86
CA GLN A 39 2.96 17.58 14.38
C GLN A 39 3.29 16.28 13.62
N GLU A 40 3.00 15.12 14.21
CA GLU A 40 3.15 13.82 13.56
C GLU A 40 2.39 13.72 12.24
N ARG A 41 1.15 14.23 12.20
CA ARG A 41 0.37 14.33 10.96
C ARG A 41 1.05 15.22 9.91
N ALA A 42 1.65 16.33 10.33
CA ALA A 42 2.38 17.24 9.43
C ALA A 42 3.65 16.58 8.87
N LEU A 43 4.40 15.87 9.71
CA LEU A 43 5.57 15.08 9.30
C LEU A 43 5.18 13.97 8.31
N ALA A 44 4.12 13.22 8.60
CA ALA A 44 3.57 12.22 7.69
C ALA A 44 3.16 12.83 6.34
N ARG A 45 2.57 14.03 6.35
CA ARG A 45 2.22 14.76 5.11
C ARG A 45 3.47 15.16 4.33
N LYS A 46 4.51 15.67 5.01
CA LYS A 46 5.79 16.02 4.39
C LYS A 46 6.42 14.79 3.74
N ARG A 47 6.55 13.69 4.48
CA ARG A 47 7.05 12.38 4.01
C ARG A 47 6.29 11.85 2.79
N ILE A 48 4.96 11.88 2.81
CA ILE A 48 4.15 11.50 1.64
C ILE A 48 4.40 12.46 0.48
N SER A 49 4.54 13.76 0.70
CA SER A 49 4.78 14.72 -0.38
C SER A 49 6.16 14.55 -1.03
N SER A 50 7.18 14.24 -0.24
CA SER A 50 8.56 13.96 -0.67
C SER A 50 8.78 12.52 -1.12
N GLN A 51 7.81 11.62 -0.86
CA GLN A 51 7.92 10.17 -1.09
C GLN A 51 9.09 9.55 -0.31
N THR A 52 9.23 9.92 0.96
CA THR A 52 10.29 9.42 1.85
C THR A 52 9.70 8.74 3.09
N SER A 53 10.41 7.75 3.63
CA SER A 53 10.05 7.03 4.84
C SER A 53 10.42 7.80 6.12
N VAL A 54 10.01 7.28 7.27
CA VAL A 54 10.47 7.75 8.60
C VAL A 54 12.00 7.83 8.67
N ASN A 55 12.71 6.82 8.14
CA ASN A 55 14.17 6.76 8.12
C ASN A 55 14.82 7.56 6.96
N GLY A 56 14.06 8.38 6.22
CA GLY A 56 14.60 9.17 5.10
C GLY A 56 14.76 8.45 3.75
N HIS A 57 14.67 7.11 3.69
CA HIS A 57 14.71 6.38 2.42
C HIS A 57 13.55 6.73 1.49
N LYS A 58 13.76 6.62 0.17
CA LYS A 58 12.68 6.79 -0.82
C LYS A 58 11.67 5.65 -0.72
N PHE A 59 10.39 5.95 -0.93
CA PHE A 59 9.36 4.92 -1.03
C PHE A 59 9.65 3.95 -2.18
N ALA A 60 9.30 2.68 -1.96
CA ALA A 60 9.26 1.70 -3.02
C ALA A 60 8.36 2.18 -4.17
N ALA A 61 8.88 2.06 -5.39
CA ALA A 61 8.18 2.46 -6.61
C ALA A 61 6.87 1.69 -6.81
N ARG A 62 6.05 2.16 -7.75
CA ARG A 62 4.81 1.48 -8.11
C ARG A 62 5.12 0.21 -8.91
N ALA A 63 4.37 -0.86 -8.66
CA ALA A 63 4.50 -2.11 -9.39
C ALA A 63 4.14 -1.99 -10.89
N ASP A 64 3.33 -0.98 -11.26
CA ASP A 64 2.95 -0.70 -12.65
C ASP A 64 3.97 0.16 -13.42
N GLY A 65 5.07 0.58 -12.77
CA GLY A 65 6.12 1.40 -13.37
C GLY A 65 5.75 2.88 -13.57
N ARG A 66 4.54 3.32 -13.19
CA ARG A 66 4.15 4.72 -13.34
C ARG A 66 4.88 5.61 -12.33
N LYS A 67 5.29 6.81 -12.75
CA LYS A 67 6.04 7.78 -11.91
C LYS A 67 5.16 8.64 -10.98
N ALA A 68 3.88 8.30 -10.81
CA ALA A 68 2.96 9.08 -9.99
C ALA A 68 3.18 8.84 -8.49
N LYS A 69 3.28 9.93 -7.70
CA LYS A 69 3.43 9.84 -6.23
C LYS A 69 2.35 8.98 -5.58
N MET A 70 2.75 8.12 -4.65
CA MET A 70 1.89 7.22 -3.87
C MET A 70 1.30 7.91 -2.65
N LEU A 71 0.22 7.35 -2.08
CA LEU A 71 -0.42 7.79 -0.83
C LEU A 71 -0.87 9.26 -0.81
N LYS A 72 -1.07 9.87 -1.98
CA LYS A 72 -1.60 11.24 -2.09
C LYS A 72 -2.90 11.35 -1.29
N LYS A 73 -3.03 12.43 -0.53
CA LYS A 73 -4.20 12.75 0.30
C LYS A 73 -4.46 11.76 1.46
N MET A 74 -3.59 10.78 1.70
CA MET A 74 -3.77 9.81 2.80
C MET A 74 -3.83 10.49 4.18
N THR A 75 -3.20 11.66 4.35
CA THR A 75 -3.22 12.45 5.60
C THR A 75 -4.35 13.47 5.69
N ARG A 76 -5.21 13.61 4.67
CA ARG A 76 -6.26 14.65 4.64
C ARG A 76 -7.29 14.46 5.75
N ARG A 77 -7.62 13.20 6.08
CA ARG A 77 -8.63 12.82 7.08
C ARG A 77 -8.02 12.01 8.22
N LEU A 78 -6.74 12.27 8.53
CA LEU A 78 -6.03 11.68 9.65
C LEU A 78 -6.12 12.65 10.83
N GLU A 79 -6.67 12.22 11.95
CA GLU A 79 -6.93 13.08 13.11
C GLU A 79 -6.33 12.50 14.39
N PRO A 80 -5.80 13.35 15.29
CA PRO A 80 -5.35 12.93 16.59
C PRO A 80 -6.55 12.69 17.51
N TYR A 81 -6.69 11.44 17.95
CA TYR A 81 -7.67 10.98 18.93
C TYR A 81 -6.94 10.68 20.24
N VAL A 82 -7.40 11.27 21.35
CA VAL A 82 -6.81 11.02 22.67
C VAL A 82 -7.78 10.21 23.52
N LYS A 83 -7.40 8.98 23.87
CA LYS A 83 -8.17 8.09 24.73
C LYS A 83 -7.76 8.29 26.19
N SER A 84 -8.76 8.51 27.07
CA SER A 84 -8.59 8.64 28.52
C SER A 84 -7.50 9.65 28.96
N ALA A 85 -7.31 10.72 28.19
CA ALA A 85 -6.28 11.75 28.38
C ALA A 85 -4.81 11.27 28.39
N ASN A 86 -4.54 9.99 28.10
CA ASN A 86 -3.21 9.39 28.31
C ASN A 86 -2.67 8.65 27.07
N ARG A 87 -3.52 8.37 26.07
CA ARG A 87 -3.11 7.65 24.86
C ARG A 87 -3.47 8.44 23.61
N LEU A 88 -2.46 8.80 22.82
CA LEU A 88 -2.63 9.40 21.50
C LEU A 88 -2.75 8.29 20.44
N GLU A 89 -3.76 8.40 19.58
CA GLU A 89 -3.97 7.55 18.41
C GLU A 89 -4.21 8.45 17.20
N LEU A 90 -3.55 8.19 16.08
CA LEU A 90 -3.85 8.86 14.82
C LEU A 90 -4.84 7.99 14.03
N LYS A 91 -6.07 8.48 13.89
CA LYS A 91 -7.16 7.74 13.25
C LYS A 91 -7.57 8.37 11.93
N HIS A 92 -7.77 7.54 10.92
CA HIS A 92 -8.47 7.95 9.73
C HIS A 92 -9.97 7.97 9.98
N GLN A 93 -10.67 9.00 9.49
CA GLN A 93 -12.14 9.08 9.58
C GLN A 93 -12.84 7.85 8.95
N SER A 94 -12.25 7.25 7.90
CA SER A 94 -12.77 6.03 7.27
C SER A 94 -11.93 4.82 7.69
N THR A 95 -12.61 3.79 8.16
CA THR A 95 -12.01 2.48 8.50
C THR A 95 -11.29 1.85 7.32
N GLN A 96 -11.85 1.97 6.11
CA GLN A 96 -11.22 1.45 4.90
C GLN A 96 -9.92 2.18 4.58
N THR A 97 -9.90 3.50 4.70
CA THR A 97 -8.68 4.30 4.51
C THR A 97 -7.63 3.94 5.55
N GLY A 98 -8.02 3.77 6.82
CA GLY A 98 -7.12 3.33 7.89
C GLY A 98 -6.49 1.97 7.62
N ARG A 99 -7.28 1.00 7.16
CA ARG A 99 -6.78 -0.34 6.75
C ARG A 99 -5.77 -0.24 5.62
N VAL A 100 -6.07 0.54 4.59
CA VAL A 100 -5.14 0.74 3.45
C VAL A 100 -3.87 1.45 3.90
N ALA A 101 -3.98 2.46 4.77
CA ALA A 101 -2.83 3.17 5.33
C ALA A 101 -1.93 2.24 6.14
N ALA A 102 -2.50 1.43 7.04
CA ALA A 102 -1.76 0.45 7.83
C ALA A 102 -1.07 -0.59 6.92
N PHE A 103 -1.79 -1.12 5.93
CA PHE A 103 -1.23 -2.07 4.98
C PHE A 103 -0.08 -1.47 4.14
N GLN A 104 -0.15 -0.18 3.82
CA GLN A 104 0.94 0.50 3.10
C GLN A 104 2.10 0.87 4.03
N GLN A 105 1.85 1.11 5.31
CA GLN A 105 2.87 1.38 6.32
C GLN A 105 3.74 0.14 6.55
N GLU A 106 3.10 -1.00 6.82
CA GLU A 106 3.77 -2.26 7.19
C GLU A 106 4.15 -3.11 5.98
N GLY A 107 3.48 -2.90 4.84
CA GLY A 107 3.55 -3.80 3.70
C GLY A 107 2.80 -5.10 3.98
N GLY A 108 2.97 -6.07 3.09
CA GLY A 108 2.44 -7.41 3.26
C GLY A 108 1.90 -8.01 1.97
N ILE A 109 1.08 -9.06 2.14
CA ILE A 109 0.56 -9.86 1.04
C ILE A 109 -0.96 -9.70 0.98
N GLU A 110 -1.46 -9.19 -0.15
CA GLU A 110 -2.90 -9.14 -0.42
C GLU A 110 -3.30 -10.30 -1.32
N ARG A 111 -4.20 -11.16 -0.85
CA ARG A 111 -4.85 -12.17 -1.71
C ARG A 111 -5.86 -11.49 -2.63
N TYR A 112 -5.56 -11.47 -3.91
CA TYR A 112 -6.42 -10.92 -4.95
C TYR A 112 -7.11 -12.05 -5.72
N THR A 113 -8.42 -11.95 -5.91
CA THR A 113 -9.22 -13.02 -6.51
C THR A 113 -9.72 -12.63 -7.89
N ALA A 114 -9.97 -13.62 -8.74
CA ALA A 114 -10.57 -13.42 -10.06
C ALA A 114 -11.95 -12.72 -9.96
N LYS A 115 -12.74 -13.02 -8.92
CA LYS A 115 -14.02 -12.34 -8.64
C LYS A 115 -13.82 -10.84 -8.34
N LYS A 116 -12.83 -10.48 -7.52
CA LYS A 116 -12.46 -9.07 -7.25
C LYS A 116 -11.98 -8.38 -8.52
N ALA A 117 -11.17 -9.06 -9.33
CA ALA A 117 -10.70 -8.55 -10.62
C ALA A 117 -11.87 -8.24 -11.56
N LYS A 118 -12.81 -9.18 -11.71
CA LYS A 118 -14.03 -9.03 -12.53
C LYS A 118 -14.88 -7.84 -12.08
N LYS A 119 -15.07 -7.67 -10.76
CA LYS A 119 -15.83 -6.53 -10.21
C LYS A 119 -15.14 -5.19 -10.48
N ARG A 120 -13.81 -5.13 -10.42
CA ARG A 120 -13.04 -3.89 -10.61
C ARG A 120 -12.84 -3.51 -12.07
N ASN A 121 -12.47 -4.47 -12.90
CA ASN A 121 -12.02 -4.23 -14.27
C ASN A 121 -13.09 -4.57 -15.31
N GLY A 122 -14.24 -5.10 -14.88
CA GLY A 122 -15.25 -5.64 -15.78
C GLY A 122 -14.89 -7.02 -16.31
N ILE A 123 -15.72 -7.48 -17.25
CA ILE A 123 -15.52 -8.72 -17.99
C ILE A 123 -14.82 -8.37 -19.30
N PRO A 124 -13.65 -8.94 -19.61
CA PRO A 124 -13.05 -8.78 -20.94
C PRO A 124 -13.99 -9.32 -22.01
N ASP A 125 -14.02 -8.66 -23.16
CA ASP A 125 -14.63 -9.24 -24.34
C ASP A 125 -13.75 -10.40 -24.84
N TYR A 126 -14.18 -11.62 -24.55
CA TYR A 126 -13.46 -12.83 -24.94
C TYR A 126 -13.60 -13.16 -26.43
N GLN A 127 -14.61 -12.59 -27.11
CA GLN A 127 -14.82 -12.76 -28.55
C GLN A 127 -14.07 -11.70 -29.36
N GLY A 128 -13.69 -10.59 -28.71
CA GLY A 128 -12.83 -9.58 -29.29
C GLY A 128 -11.46 -10.09 -29.74
N PRO A 129 -10.73 -9.28 -30.52
CA PRO A 129 -9.45 -9.68 -31.10
C PRO A 129 -8.39 -9.99 -30.03
N CYS A 130 -7.50 -10.93 -30.33
CA CYS A 130 -6.38 -11.27 -29.45
C CYS A 130 -5.50 -10.04 -29.18
N SER A 131 -5.19 -9.80 -27.89
CA SER A 131 -4.32 -8.67 -27.52
C SER A 131 -2.89 -8.89 -28.02
N ARG A 132 -2.21 -7.81 -28.44
CA ARG A 132 -0.80 -7.86 -28.86
C ARG A 132 0.11 -8.51 -27.81
N ARG A 133 -0.21 -8.33 -26.52
CA ARG A 133 0.54 -8.94 -25.41
C ARG A 133 0.38 -10.46 -25.37
N GLN A 134 -0.83 -10.97 -25.59
CA GLN A 134 -1.08 -12.42 -25.70
C GLN A 134 -0.41 -13.00 -26.95
N ALA A 135 -0.51 -12.33 -28.10
CA ALA A 135 0.14 -12.78 -29.33
C ALA A 135 1.67 -12.86 -29.19
N LYS A 136 2.31 -11.85 -28.59
CA LYS A 136 3.75 -11.89 -28.24
C LYS A 136 4.09 -13.05 -27.31
N ALA A 137 3.22 -13.34 -26.34
CA ALA A 137 3.45 -14.43 -25.40
C ALA A 137 3.32 -15.80 -26.10
N LEU A 138 2.29 -16.02 -26.92
CA LEU A 138 2.13 -17.22 -27.75
C LEU A 138 3.31 -17.43 -28.69
N ALA A 139 3.78 -16.37 -29.36
CA ALA A 139 4.97 -16.44 -30.20
C ALA A 139 6.22 -16.85 -29.41
N ARG A 140 6.38 -16.37 -28.17
CA ARG A 140 7.48 -16.75 -27.26
C ARG A 140 7.39 -18.21 -26.82
N GLU A 141 6.21 -18.72 -26.52
CA GLU A 141 5.99 -20.14 -26.22
C GLU A 141 6.16 -21.04 -27.46
N GLY A 142 6.39 -20.45 -28.65
CA GLY A 142 6.65 -21.19 -29.88
C GLY A 142 5.38 -21.64 -30.61
N TYR A 143 4.27 -20.91 -30.47
CA TYR A 143 3.00 -21.23 -31.15
C TYR A 143 3.20 -21.35 -32.66
N LYS A 144 2.67 -22.45 -33.22
CA LYS A 144 2.79 -22.77 -34.64
C LYS A 144 1.43 -22.81 -35.30
N ILE A 145 1.35 -22.31 -36.52
CA ILE A 145 0.20 -22.44 -37.42
C ILE A 145 0.54 -23.39 -38.56
N ARG A 146 -0.48 -24.03 -39.12
CA ARG A 146 -0.33 -24.89 -40.29
C ARG A 146 0.15 -24.06 -41.47
N LYS A 147 1.06 -24.62 -42.28
CA LYS A 147 1.50 -23.96 -43.52
C LYS A 147 0.32 -23.91 -44.50
N GLY A 148 0.18 -22.78 -45.21
CA GLY A 148 -0.85 -22.61 -46.25
C GLY A 148 -0.62 -23.50 -47.48
N LYS A 149 0.63 -23.93 -47.72
CA LYS A 149 1.01 -24.89 -48.76
C LYS A 149 1.94 -25.96 -48.16
N GLY A 150 1.74 -27.22 -48.56
CA GLY A 150 2.52 -28.38 -48.12
C GLY A 150 2.15 -28.94 -46.74
N LYS A 151 2.85 -30.00 -46.33
CA LYS A 151 2.68 -30.65 -45.01
C LYS A 151 3.51 -29.90 -43.95
N GLY A 152 2.94 -29.77 -42.75
CA GLY A 152 3.65 -29.30 -41.54
C GLY A 152 3.23 -27.94 -40.98
N TYR A 153 3.96 -27.53 -39.95
CA TYR A 153 3.68 -26.34 -39.14
C TYR A 153 4.85 -25.34 -39.21
N ARG A 154 4.54 -24.04 -39.10
CA ARG A 154 5.53 -22.97 -38.97
C ARG A 154 5.19 -22.05 -37.80
N ARG A 155 6.19 -21.33 -37.27
CA ARG A 155 5.96 -20.31 -36.24
C ARG A 155 5.00 -19.24 -36.79
N ALA A 156 4.02 -18.88 -35.99
CA ALA A 156 3.06 -17.84 -36.34
C ALA A 156 3.64 -16.45 -36.06
N THR A 157 3.40 -15.49 -36.94
CA THR A 157 3.73 -14.09 -36.68
C THR A 157 2.72 -13.47 -35.71
N ILE A 158 3.11 -12.38 -35.05
CA ILE A 158 2.23 -11.68 -34.10
C ILE A 158 0.92 -11.24 -34.78
N SER A 159 1.01 -10.71 -36.01
CA SER A 159 -0.15 -10.25 -36.77
C SER A 159 -1.09 -11.39 -37.15
N GLU A 160 -0.56 -12.56 -37.51
CA GLU A 160 -1.37 -13.75 -37.80
C GLU A 160 -2.10 -14.26 -36.57
N ILE A 161 -1.43 -14.29 -35.41
CA ILE A 161 -2.07 -14.69 -34.15
C ILE A 161 -3.19 -13.71 -33.77
N MET A 162 -2.98 -12.42 -33.97
CA MET A 162 -3.99 -11.40 -33.67
C MET A 162 -5.21 -11.48 -34.60
N LYS A 163 -5.02 -11.85 -35.87
CA LYS A 163 -6.11 -12.01 -36.85
C LYS A 163 -6.89 -13.31 -36.68
N ASN A 164 -6.20 -14.39 -36.35
CA ASN A 164 -6.77 -15.74 -36.41
C ASN A 164 -7.31 -16.25 -35.06
N MET A 165 -7.14 -15.50 -33.97
CA MET A 165 -7.56 -15.92 -32.64
C MET A 165 -8.30 -14.81 -31.90
N THR A 166 -9.36 -15.19 -31.20
CA THR A 166 -10.01 -14.31 -30.22
C THR A 166 -9.19 -14.22 -28.94
N LEU A 167 -9.48 -13.21 -28.11
CA LEU A 167 -8.86 -13.01 -26.80
C LEU A 167 -8.99 -14.24 -25.90
N GLY A 168 -10.17 -14.88 -25.91
CA GLY A 168 -10.44 -16.12 -25.16
C GLY A 168 -9.64 -17.30 -25.67
N GLN A 169 -9.64 -17.54 -26.98
CA GLN A 169 -8.88 -18.63 -27.61
C GLN A 169 -7.38 -18.50 -27.35
N ALA A 170 -6.83 -17.30 -27.54
CA ALA A 170 -5.41 -17.03 -27.29
C ALA A 170 -5.04 -17.27 -25.82
N GLY A 171 -5.91 -16.89 -24.88
CA GLY A 171 -5.73 -17.14 -23.44
C GLY A 171 -5.75 -18.62 -23.08
N LEU A 172 -6.66 -19.39 -23.69
CA LEU A 172 -6.77 -20.84 -23.48
C LEU A 172 -5.56 -21.58 -24.03
N VAL A 173 -5.17 -21.31 -25.27
CA VAL A 173 -3.99 -21.94 -25.90
C VAL A 173 -2.72 -21.64 -25.12
N LEU A 174 -2.51 -20.38 -24.72
CA LEU A 174 -1.35 -19.98 -23.92
C LEU A 174 -1.30 -20.71 -22.58
N ARG A 175 -2.46 -20.97 -21.97
CA ARG A 175 -2.55 -21.75 -20.73
C ARG A 175 -2.16 -23.21 -20.95
N MET A 176 -2.67 -23.83 -22.01
CA MET A 176 -2.34 -25.21 -22.39
C MET A 176 -0.84 -25.37 -22.69
N MET A 177 -0.26 -24.46 -23.46
CA MET A 177 1.17 -24.48 -23.78
C MET A 177 2.07 -24.36 -22.54
N ARG A 178 1.62 -23.62 -21.52
CA ARG A 178 2.36 -23.45 -20.25
C ARG A 178 2.09 -24.54 -19.22
N GLY A 179 1.15 -25.46 -19.47
CA GLY A 179 0.71 -26.44 -18.48
C GLY A 179 0.11 -25.81 -17.21
N THR A 180 -0.42 -24.59 -17.29
CA THR A 180 -0.90 -23.85 -16.10
C THR A 180 -2.40 -24.07 -15.89
N ARG A 181 -2.85 -24.08 -14.64
CA ARG A 181 -4.28 -24.13 -14.31
C ARG A 181 -4.85 -22.73 -14.13
N GLN A 182 -6.18 -22.64 -14.15
CA GLN A 182 -6.86 -21.40 -13.79
C GLN A 182 -6.64 -21.09 -12.32
N ASN A 183 -5.91 -20.01 -12.02
CA ASN A 183 -5.75 -19.57 -10.63
C ASN A 183 -6.93 -18.69 -10.22
N PRO A 184 -7.80 -19.13 -9.28
CA PRO A 184 -8.92 -18.31 -8.81
C PRO A 184 -8.44 -17.12 -7.98
N SER A 185 -7.18 -17.14 -7.53
CA SER A 185 -6.55 -16.07 -6.77
C SER A 185 -5.04 -16.09 -6.91
N TRP A 186 -4.43 -14.93 -6.70
CA TRP A 186 -2.98 -14.75 -6.64
C TRP A 186 -2.62 -13.78 -5.52
N ASN A 187 -1.38 -13.87 -5.04
CA ASN A 187 -0.85 -13.03 -3.99
C ASN A 187 -0.19 -11.79 -4.59
N ILE A 188 -0.59 -10.60 -4.13
CA ILE A 188 0.02 -9.32 -4.50
C ILE A 188 0.92 -8.88 -3.34
N GLN A 189 2.21 -8.79 -3.62
CA GLN A 189 3.20 -8.26 -2.67
C GLN A 189 3.12 -6.74 -2.65
N VAL A 190 2.97 -6.16 -1.46
CA VAL A 190 3.00 -4.71 -1.25
C VAL A 190 4.20 -4.39 -0.37
N SER A 191 5.18 -3.70 -0.95
CA SER A 191 6.36 -3.24 -0.20
C SER A 191 5.98 -2.22 0.88
N PRO A 192 6.63 -2.22 2.05
CA PRO A 192 6.38 -1.25 3.11
C PRO A 192 6.76 0.16 2.68
N ARG A 193 5.96 1.14 3.12
CA ARG A 193 6.17 2.59 2.94
C ARG A 193 5.90 3.27 4.28
N PRO A 194 6.81 3.12 5.27
CA PRO A 194 6.56 3.65 6.60
C PRO A 194 6.60 5.17 6.56
N PHE A 195 5.43 5.81 6.59
CA PHE A 195 5.26 7.25 6.44
C PHE A 195 4.76 7.91 7.73
N LEU A 196 4.06 7.15 8.58
CA LEU A 196 3.47 7.59 9.83
C LEU A 196 4.36 7.23 11.03
N GLY A 197 4.40 8.12 12.02
CA GLY A 197 5.23 7.98 13.22
C GLY A 197 6.63 8.56 13.04
N ASP A 198 7.39 8.57 14.13
CA ASP A 198 8.79 9.00 14.15
C ASP A 198 9.63 8.03 14.99
N THR A 199 10.94 8.26 15.00
CA THR A 199 11.89 7.68 15.94
C THR A 199 11.54 8.09 17.37
N THR A 200 11.87 7.23 18.33
CA THR A 200 11.59 7.44 19.75
C THR A 200 12.17 8.73 20.27
N GLU A 201 13.38 9.05 19.83
CA GLU A 201 14.17 10.19 20.27
C GLU A 201 13.53 11.50 19.80
N ASN A 202 13.04 11.53 18.56
CA ASN A 202 12.34 12.70 18.03
C ASN A 202 11.02 12.96 18.76
N VAL A 203 10.23 11.89 18.99
CA VAL A 203 8.96 12.01 19.73
C VAL A 203 9.18 12.50 21.15
N GLN A 204 10.19 11.96 21.86
CA GLN A 204 10.55 12.41 23.21
C GLN A 204 10.98 13.89 23.21
N THR A 205 11.83 14.28 22.26
CA THR A 205 12.32 15.66 22.14
C THR A 205 11.17 16.64 21.88
N GLU A 206 10.26 16.30 20.95
CA GLU A 206 9.07 17.12 20.67
C GLU A 206 8.16 17.21 21.89
N LEU A 207 7.95 16.09 22.60
CA LEU A 207 7.13 16.07 23.79
C LEU A 207 7.72 16.92 24.92
N ALA A 208 9.02 16.80 25.19
CA ALA A 208 9.73 17.60 26.19
C ALA A 208 9.60 19.09 25.88
N LYS A 209 9.71 19.47 24.60
CA LYS A 209 9.48 20.86 24.14
C LYS A 209 8.05 21.33 24.37
N LEU A 210 7.04 20.48 24.12
CA LEU A 210 5.64 20.84 24.39
C LEU A 210 5.38 20.98 25.90
N LEU A 211 6.01 20.15 26.73
CA LEU A 211 5.90 20.20 28.18
C LEU A 211 6.52 21.47 28.75
N SER A 212 7.68 21.91 28.26
CA SER A 212 8.30 23.17 28.71
C SER A 212 7.44 24.39 28.34
N GLN A 213 6.87 24.41 27.13
CA GLN A 213 5.98 25.48 26.67
C GLN A 213 4.66 25.58 27.45
N THR A 214 4.21 24.51 28.09
CA THR A 214 2.94 24.48 28.84
C THR A 214 3.12 24.84 30.32
N ARG A 215 4.38 24.93 30.78
CA ARG A 215 4.75 25.29 32.16
C ARG A 215 4.97 26.79 32.34
N GLY A 216 5.35 27.51 31.29
CA GLY A 216 5.26 28.97 31.23
C GLY A 216 3.83 29.42 30.99
#